data_AF-A0A3R9YZC6-F1
#
_entry.id   AF-A0A3R9YZC6-F1
#
_cell.length_a   1.000
_cell.length_b   1.000
_cell.length_c   1.000
_cell.angle_alpha   90.00
_cell.angle_beta   90.00
_cell.angle_gamma   90.00
#
_symmetry.space_group_name_H-M   'P 1'
#
loop_
_entity.id
_entity.type
_entity.pdbx_description
1 polymer ?
#
loop_
_entity_poly.entity_id
_entity_poly.type
_entity_poly.pdbx_seq_one_letter_code
_entity_poly.pdbx_strand_id
1 'polypeptide(L)'
;MKKKTKINRLVRARHKDNIEKTMAVQLRYHFNKNPWVSDKIHQIEIYSVDGLIKYKVLNVAYEGRRITFLYGSLTYAVDLRN
;
A
#
# COMPACT_ATOMS: atom_id res chain seq x y z
N MET A 1 -0.91 25.46 8.41
CA MET A 1 -0.75 23.98 8.52
C MET A 1 -1.20 23.32 7.22
N LYS A 2 -0.30 22.78 6.38
CA LYS A 2 -0.67 22.18 5.07
C LYS A 2 -1.48 20.88 5.32
N LYS A 3 -2.72 20.81 4.83
CA LYS A 3 -3.59 19.61 4.93
C LYS A 3 -2.92 18.43 4.21
N LYS A 4 -2.44 17.45 4.98
CA LYS A 4 -1.98 16.15 4.45
C LYS A 4 -3.20 15.44 3.85
N THR A 5 -3.09 14.94 2.62
CA THR A 5 -4.20 14.18 2.02
C THR A 5 -4.08 12.73 2.49
N LYS A 6 -5.04 12.29 3.29
CA LYS A 6 -5.15 10.90 3.75
C LYS A 6 -6.00 10.15 2.75
N ILE A 7 -5.44 9.13 2.13
CA ILE A 7 -6.20 8.24 1.24
C ILE A 7 -6.37 6.91 1.95
N ASN A 8 -7.59 6.39 1.93
CA ASN A 8 -7.94 5.05 2.37
C ASN A 8 -8.73 4.40 1.21
N ARG A 9 -8.18 3.34 0.62
CA ARG A 9 -8.81 2.62 -0.48
C ARG A 9 -8.71 1.11 -0.29
N LEU A 10 -9.75 0.39 -0.66
CA LEU A 10 -9.70 -1.06 -0.79
C LEU A 10 -8.96 -1.42 -2.08
N VAL A 11 -8.00 -2.32 -2.00
CA VAL A 11 -7.21 -2.79 -3.14
C VAL A 11 -7.08 -4.30 -3.12
N ARG A 12 -6.82 -4.88 -4.29
CA ARG A 12 -6.53 -6.30 -4.43
C ARG A 12 -5.02 -6.52 -4.41
N ALA A 13 -4.55 -7.25 -3.41
CA ALA A 13 -3.19 -7.74 -3.34
C ALA A 13 -3.09 -9.11 -4.02
N ARG A 14 -1.99 -9.38 -4.70
CA ARG A 14 -1.70 -10.66 -5.37
C ARG A 14 -0.51 -11.33 -4.70
N HIS A 15 -0.57 -12.64 -4.51
CA HIS A 15 0.55 -13.39 -3.97
C HIS A 15 1.72 -13.35 -4.97
N LYS A 16 2.95 -13.26 -4.46
CA LYS A 16 4.15 -13.09 -5.29
C LYS A 16 4.33 -14.23 -6.30
N ASP A 17 4.16 -15.46 -5.84
CA ASP A 17 4.47 -16.66 -6.63
C ASP A 17 3.23 -17.36 -7.22
N ASN A 18 2.02 -16.86 -6.94
CA ASN A 18 0.78 -17.43 -7.46
C ASN A 18 -0.25 -16.32 -7.68
N ILE A 19 -0.41 -15.92 -8.93
CA ILE A 19 -1.24 -14.74 -9.28
C ILE A 19 -2.74 -14.95 -9.05
N GLU A 20 -3.19 -16.21 -9.03
CA GLU A 20 -4.59 -16.57 -8.74
C GLU A 20 -4.92 -16.38 -7.25
N LYS A 21 -3.93 -16.56 -6.38
CA LYS A 21 -4.05 -16.24 -4.96
C LYS A 21 -4.05 -14.73 -4.77
N THR A 22 -5.24 -14.20 -4.51
CA THR A 22 -5.47 -12.77 -4.28
C THR A 22 -6.22 -12.53 -2.98
N MET A 23 -6.05 -11.35 -2.40
CA MET A 23 -6.82 -10.93 -1.23
C MET A 23 -7.13 -9.44 -1.29
N ALA A 24 -8.25 -9.04 -0.70
CA ALA A 24 -8.59 -7.63 -0.54
C ALA A 24 -7.92 -7.08 0.73
N VAL A 25 -7.40 -5.86 0.66
CA VAL A 25 -6.75 -5.17 1.78
C VAL A 25 -7.11 -3.69 1.78
N GLN A 26 -7.11 -3.06 2.96
CA GLN A 26 -7.18 -1.60 3.08
C GLN A 26 -5.79 -1.00 2.92
N LEU A 27 -5.60 -0.23 1.86
CA LEU A 27 -4.41 0.58 1.65
C LEU A 27 -4.63 1.98 2.21
N ARG A 28 -3.78 2.39 3.16
CA ARG A 28 -3.79 3.72 3.76
C ARG A 28 -2.45 4.40 3.48
N TYR A 29 -2.46 5.58 2.87
CA TYR A 29 -1.23 6.35 2.65
C TYR A 29 -1.44 7.86 2.73
N HIS A 30 -0.32 8.55 2.95
CA HIS A 30 -0.27 10.01 3.13
C HIS A 30 0.62 10.64 2.06
N PHE A 31 0.02 11.42 1.16
CA PHE A 31 0.76 12.24 0.20
C PHE A 31 1.04 13.63 0.76
N ASN A 32 2.23 14.15 0.50
CA ASN A 32 2.52 15.58 0.69
C ASN A 32 2.02 16.37 -0.51
N LYS A 33 1.17 17.37 -0.29
CA LYS A 33 0.60 18.22 -1.34
C LYS A 33 1.58 19.30 -1.84
N ASN A 34 2.89 19.14 -1.63
CA ASN A 34 3.87 20.15 -2.00
C ASN A 34 4.46 19.83 -3.38
N PRO A 35 4.02 20.50 -4.46
CA PRO A 35 4.40 20.15 -5.84
C PRO A 35 5.89 20.34 -6.14
N TRP A 36 6.59 21.10 -5.30
CA TRP A 36 8.03 21.39 -5.40
C TRP A 36 8.92 20.34 -4.71
N VAL A 37 8.32 19.38 -4.00
CA VAL A 37 9.05 18.27 -3.37
C VAL A 37 8.71 17.01 -4.14
N SER A 38 9.59 16.65 -5.06
CA SER A 38 9.50 15.40 -5.82
C SER A 38 9.33 14.21 -4.87
N ASP A 39 8.19 13.53 -5.01
CA ASP A 39 7.93 12.13 -4.67
C ASP A 39 8.42 11.57 -3.33
N LYS A 40 7.74 11.91 -2.23
CA LYS A 40 7.73 11.00 -1.07
C LYS A 40 6.31 10.77 -0.57
N ILE A 41 5.78 9.58 -0.84
CA ILE A 41 4.77 8.99 0.05
C ILE A 41 5.46 8.83 1.41
N HIS A 42 4.99 9.56 2.43
CA HIS A 42 5.70 9.59 3.72
C HIS A 42 5.41 8.34 4.56
N GLN A 43 4.24 7.73 4.37
CA GLN A 43 3.82 6.57 5.14
C GLN A 43 2.80 5.78 4.33
N ILE A 44 3.09 4.49 4.12
CA ILE A 44 2.20 3.51 3.53
C ILE A 44 1.91 2.46 4.59
N GLU A 45 0.63 2.15 4.75
CA GLU A 45 0.17 1.10 5.64
C GLU A 45 -0.84 0.24 4.90
N ILE A 46 -0.75 -1.08 5.11
CA ILE A 46 -1.72 -2.04 4.60
C ILE A 46 -2.39 -2.67 5.81
N TYR A 47 -3.71 -2.75 5.77
CA TYR A 47 -4.51 -3.42 6.79
C TYR A 47 -5.42 -4.48 6.16
N SER A 48 -5.95 -5.37 6.99
CA SER A 48 -7.12 -6.19 6.65
C SER A 48 -8.31 -5.32 6.22
N VAL A 49 -9.30 -5.94 5.56
CA VAL A 49 -10.49 -5.25 5.04
C VAL A 49 -11.27 -4.54 6.15
N ASP A 50 -11.30 -5.08 7.36
CA ASP A 50 -11.92 -4.49 8.56
C ASP A 50 -11.02 -3.46 9.27
N GLY A 51 -9.75 -3.35 8.87
CA GLY A 51 -8.77 -2.45 9.49
C GLY A 51 -8.16 -2.95 10.81
N LEU A 52 -8.46 -4.17 11.26
CA LEU A 52 -8.03 -4.71 12.55
C LEU A 52 -6.58 -5.19 12.56
N ILE A 53 -6.11 -5.74 11.44
CA ILE A 53 -4.77 -6.31 11.31
C ILE A 53 -3.92 -5.40 10.45
N LYS A 54 -2.79 -4.93 10.98
CA LYS A 54 -1.79 -4.19 10.21
C LYS A 54 -0.76 -5.15 9.63
N TYR A 55 -0.58 -5.14 8.31
CA TYR A 55 0.42 -5.95 7.65
C TYR A 55 1.77 -5.24 7.53
N LYS A 56 2.86 -6.00 7.63
CA LYS A 56 4.22 -5.47 7.52
C LYS A 56 4.53 -5.17 6.06
N VAL A 57 4.68 -3.88 5.74
CA VAL A 57 5.21 -3.43 4.44
C VAL A 57 6.71 -3.78 4.39
N LEU A 58 7.11 -4.47 3.32
CA LEU A 58 8.48 -4.86 3.07
C LEU A 58 9.20 -3.89 2.15
N ASN A 59 8.54 -3.46 1.08
CA ASN A 59 9.14 -2.60 0.07
C ASN A 59 8.07 -1.77 -0.65
N VAL A 60 8.49 -0.60 -1.11
CA VAL A 60 7.71 0.32 -1.93
C VAL A 60 8.57 0.65 -3.15
N ALA A 61 8.22 0.07 -4.30
CA ALA A 61 9.00 0.18 -5.54
C ALA A 61 8.27 1.04 -6.58
N TYR A 62 9.01 1.41 -7.63
CA TYR A 62 8.48 2.15 -8.79
C TYR A 62 7.74 3.45 -8.40
N GLU A 63 8.41 4.35 -7.68
CA GLU A 63 7.84 5.65 -7.25
C GLU A 63 6.56 5.49 -6.40
N GLY A 64 6.46 4.40 -5.62
CA GLY A 64 5.26 4.14 -4.82
C GLY A 64 4.14 3.40 -5.54
N ARG A 65 4.34 3.00 -6.80
CA ARG A 65 3.31 2.31 -7.59
C ARG A 65 3.15 0.85 -7.25
N ARG A 66 4.18 0.20 -6.68
CA ARG A 66 4.09 -1.19 -6.23
C ARG A 66 4.48 -1.30 -4.77
N ILE A 67 3.59 -1.89 -3.97
CA ILE A 67 3.80 -2.07 -2.54
C ILE A 67 3.81 -3.56 -2.24
N THR A 68 4.89 -4.05 -1.63
CA THR A 68 5.05 -5.45 -1.22
C THR A 68 4.92 -5.55 0.29
N PHE A 69 4.18 -6.53 0.79
CA PHE A 69 3.93 -6.71 2.22
C PHE A 69 3.76 -8.20 2.60
N LEU A 70 3.82 -8.49 3.90
CA LEU A 70 3.65 -9.84 4.45
C LEU A 70 2.28 -10.06 5.07
N TYR A 71 1.70 -11.24 4.77
CA TYR A 71 0.59 -11.83 5.51
C TYR A 71 1.01 -13.22 5.98
N GLY A 72 1.23 -13.38 7.29
CA GLY A 72 1.92 -14.56 7.82
C GLY A 72 3.34 -14.65 7.24
N SER A 73 3.69 -15.83 6.70
CA SER A 73 4.94 -16.07 5.98
C SER A 73 4.88 -15.77 4.47
N LEU A 74 3.69 -15.39 3.97
CA LEU A 74 3.46 -15.22 2.53
C LEU A 74 3.67 -13.77 2.10
N THR A 75 4.22 -13.60 0.91
CA THR A 75 4.48 -12.28 0.32
C THR A 75 3.40 -11.91 -0.69
N TYR A 76 2.83 -10.73 -0.52
CA TYR A 76 1.83 -10.16 -1.40
C TYR A 76 2.27 -8.82 -1.96
N ALA A 77 1.74 -8.45 -3.12
CA ALA A 77 1.99 -7.16 -3.76
C ALA A 77 0.69 -6.48 -4.18
N VAL A 78 0.65 -5.15 -4.05
CA VAL A 78 -0.38 -4.26 -4.62
C VAL A 78 0.28 -3.42 -5.71
N ASP A 79 -0.29 -3.43 -6.91
CA ASP A 79 0.03 -2.47 -7.96
C ASP A 79 -1.04 -1.36 -7.98
N LEU A 80 -0.62 -0.09 -7.90
CA LEU A 80 -1.49 1.09 -7.81
C LEU A 80 -1.86 1.70 -9.18
N ARG A 81 -1.34 1.14 -10.28
CA ARG A 81 -1.65 1.61 -11.64
C ARG A 81 -3.06 1.28 -12.11
N ASN A 82 -3.78 0.40 -11.40
CA ASN A 82 -5.21 0.13 -11.60
C ASN A 82 -6.04 0.72 -10.45
#